data_AF-A0A972DM38-F1
#
_entry.id   AF-A0A972DM38-F1
#
_cell.length_a   1.000
_cell.length_b   1.000
_cell.length_c   1.000
_cell.angle_alpha   90.00
_cell.angle_beta   90.00
_cell.angle_gamma   90.00
#
_symmetry.space_group_name_H-M   'P 1'
#
loop_
_entity.id
_entity.type
_entity.pdbx_description
1 polymer ?
#
loop_
_entity_poly.entity_id
_entity_poly.type
_entity_poly.pdbx_seq_one_letter_code
_entity_poly.pdbx_strand_id
1 'polypeptide(L)'
;MPTKSRKRLPDSPEPRQTSPTASQTAESTNPPDSNPNDRPAINTFGGLITRLTWFCLGPAAILLTLCGILSTGSGWATALDAIYFVFVGVVIWCRWTEQRSGRGATVYGEPTTWDDFRRYVKTLLLVAFGAWVLANLLGNHVLQDGLGL
;
A
#
# COMPACT_ATOMS: atom_id res chain seq x y z
N MET A 1 -37.75 -21.39 41.73
CA MET A 1 -36.86 -22.26 42.54
C MET A 1 -35.64 -21.45 42.99
N PRO A 2 -35.10 -21.71 44.19
CA PRO A 2 -34.43 -20.72 45.03
C PRO A 2 -32.89 -20.63 44.88
N THR A 3 -32.40 -19.40 45.07
CA THR A 3 -31.19 -18.94 45.77
C THR A 3 -30.00 -19.89 46.03
N LYS A 4 -28.80 -19.45 45.60
CA LYS A 4 -27.50 -19.77 46.21
C LYS A 4 -26.55 -18.59 45.99
N SER A 5 -26.60 -17.52 46.80
CA SER A 5 -26.02 -17.35 48.14
C SER A 5 -24.53 -17.71 48.27
N ARG A 6 -23.73 -16.63 48.24
CA ARG A 6 -22.35 -16.34 48.72
C ARG A 6 -21.46 -17.48 49.23
N LYS A 7 -20.18 -17.39 48.83
CA LYS A 7 -19.04 -17.56 49.74
C LYS A 7 -18.02 -16.44 49.52
N ARG A 8 -18.03 -15.45 50.43
CA ARG A 8 -16.84 -14.67 50.81
C ARG A 8 -16.02 -15.53 51.74
N LEU A 9 -14.69 -15.53 51.57
CA LEU A 9 -13.71 -15.98 52.57
C LEU A 9 -12.43 -15.12 52.36
N PRO A 10 -11.52 -15.05 53.35
CA PRO A 10 -11.32 -13.89 54.20
C PRO A 10 -9.96 -13.22 53.95
N ASP A 11 -9.85 -12.00 54.48
CA ASP A 11 -8.61 -11.23 54.58
C ASP A 11 -7.46 -12.07 55.17
N SER A 12 -6.32 -12.05 54.48
CA SER A 12 -5.05 -12.53 55.02
C SER A 12 -4.09 -11.35 55.18
N PRO A 13 -3.33 -11.32 56.29
CA PRO A 13 -2.79 -10.10 56.87
C PRO A 13 -1.55 -9.57 56.15
N GLU A 14 -1.51 -8.25 56.07
CA GLU A 14 -0.41 -7.40 55.66
C GLU A 14 0.84 -7.59 56.57
N PRO A 15 2.02 -7.92 56.02
CA PRO A 15 3.27 -7.74 56.74
C PRO A 15 3.75 -6.28 56.61
N ARG A 16 3.34 -5.49 57.61
CA ARG A 16 4.08 -4.45 58.34
C ARG A 16 5.28 -3.80 57.60
N GLN A 17 5.08 -2.52 57.25
CA GLN A 17 6.12 -1.53 57.02
C GLN A 17 7.16 -1.48 58.17
N THR A 18 8.44 -1.47 57.82
CA THR A 18 9.52 -0.92 58.64
C THR A 18 10.36 0.04 57.80
N SER A 19 10.33 1.31 58.20
CA SER A 19 11.03 2.54 57.74
C SER A 19 12.56 2.41 57.62
N PRO A 20 13.37 3.46 57.32
CA PRO A 20 13.11 4.82 56.82
C PRO A 20 13.99 5.24 55.61
N THR A 21 13.66 6.39 55.02
CA THR A 21 14.47 7.27 54.15
C THR A 21 15.99 7.05 54.14
N ALA A 22 16.53 6.53 53.04
CA ALA A 22 17.84 6.89 52.51
C ALA A 22 17.94 6.48 51.03
N SER A 23 18.34 7.42 50.17
CA SER A 23 18.70 7.22 48.76
C SER A 23 17.57 7.14 47.73
N GLN A 24 16.62 8.09 47.80
CA GLN A 24 16.09 8.69 46.57
C GLN A 24 16.98 9.88 46.19
N THR A 25 18.07 9.60 45.50
CA THR A 25 18.85 10.56 44.70
C THR A 25 19.47 9.72 43.58
N ALA A 26 18.67 9.42 42.56
CA ALA A 26 18.79 10.11 41.28
C ALA A 26 20.10 9.76 40.57
N GLU A 27 20.20 8.54 40.03
CA GLU A 27 20.96 8.34 38.80
C GLU A 27 20.01 7.78 37.76
N SER A 28 19.53 8.74 36.98
CA SER A 28 18.61 8.61 35.88
C SER A 28 19.21 7.67 34.83
N THR A 29 18.73 6.44 34.76
CA THR A 29 18.77 5.70 33.49
C THR A 29 17.69 6.30 32.60
N ASN A 30 17.94 7.51 32.10
CA ASN A 30 17.12 8.09 31.05
C ASN A 30 17.20 7.13 29.85
N PRO A 31 16.06 6.76 29.23
CA PRO A 31 16.12 6.23 27.88
C PRO A 31 16.89 7.23 27.01
N PRO A 32 17.71 6.77 26.06
CA PRO A 32 18.54 7.65 25.24
C PRO A 32 17.68 8.79 24.72
N ASP A 33 18.14 10.01 24.96
CA ASP A 33 17.49 11.27 24.65
C ASP A 33 17.03 11.26 23.18
N SER A 34 15.83 10.77 22.91
CA SER A 34 15.27 10.76 21.57
C SER A 34 14.85 12.18 21.27
N ASN A 35 15.78 12.98 20.79
CA ASN A 35 15.50 14.34 20.36
C ASN A 35 14.34 14.25 19.35
N PRO A 36 13.21 14.95 19.54
CA PRO A 36 12.11 14.90 18.57
C PRO A 36 12.52 15.39 17.17
N ASN A 37 13.71 16.00 17.05
CA ASN A 37 14.37 16.38 15.81
C ASN A 37 15.33 15.32 15.21
N ASP A 38 15.58 14.19 15.89
CA ASP A 38 16.25 13.02 15.32
C ASP A 38 15.28 12.24 14.41
N ARG A 39 14.58 12.96 13.53
CA ARG A 39 13.96 12.33 12.37
C ARG A 39 15.13 11.89 11.50
N PRO A 40 15.29 10.58 11.19
CA PRO A 40 16.34 10.16 10.27
C PRO A 40 16.22 11.04 9.04
N ALA A 41 17.31 11.71 8.66
CA ALA A 41 17.37 12.53 7.46
C ALA A 41 16.99 11.61 6.31
N ILE A 42 15.70 11.65 5.95
CA ILE A 42 15.13 10.78 4.93
C ILE A 42 15.78 11.31 3.67
N ASN A 43 16.71 10.55 3.08
CA ASN A 43 17.38 10.95 1.84
C ASN A 43 16.30 11.14 0.76
N THR A 44 15.78 12.36 0.65
CA THR A 44 14.55 12.70 -0.06
C THR A 44 14.66 12.33 -1.53
N PHE A 45 15.89 12.39 -2.05
CA PHE A 45 16.23 12.07 -3.42
C PHE A 45 16.08 10.57 -3.76
N GLY A 46 16.51 9.67 -2.89
CA GLY A 46 16.40 8.22 -3.11
C GLY A 46 14.94 7.75 -3.10
N GLY A 47 14.14 8.30 -2.17
CA GLY A 47 12.69 8.09 -2.15
C GLY A 47 11.99 8.67 -3.39
N LEU A 48 12.41 9.84 -3.85
CA LEU A 48 11.86 10.48 -5.04
C LEU A 48 12.15 9.67 -6.31
N ILE A 49 13.39 9.25 -6.54
CA ILE A 49 13.78 8.42 -7.69
C ILE A 49 13.00 7.11 -7.67
N THR A 50 12.90 6.45 -6.52
CA THR A 50 12.15 5.20 -6.40
C THR A 50 10.69 5.39 -6.83
N ARG A 51 10.05 6.48 -6.38
CA ARG A 51 8.67 6.80 -6.79
C ARG A 51 8.59 7.15 -8.27
N LEU A 52 9.54 7.93 -8.80
CA LEU A 52 9.57 8.34 -10.20
C LEU A 52 9.74 7.13 -11.12
N THR A 53 10.69 6.25 -10.79
CA THR A 53 10.86 4.96 -11.48
C THR A 53 9.58 4.16 -11.43
N TRP A 54 8.88 4.11 -10.29
CA TRP A 54 7.59 3.43 -10.19
C TRP A 54 6.51 4.05 -11.11
N PHE A 55 6.38 5.37 -11.12
CA PHE A 55 5.42 6.07 -11.99
C PHE A 55 5.75 5.94 -13.47
N CYS A 56 7.03 5.90 -13.84
CA CYS A 56 7.47 5.73 -15.21
C CYS A 56 7.38 4.28 -15.70
N LEU A 57 7.72 3.28 -14.86
CA LEU A 57 7.72 1.89 -15.30
C LEU A 57 6.33 1.26 -15.32
N GLY A 58 5.45 1.66 -14.41
CA GLY A 58 4.10 1.10 -14.33
C GLY A 58 3.11 1.87 -15.21
N PRO A 59 2.54 2.99 -14.71
CA PRO A 59 1.54 3.77 -15.45
C PRO A 59 1.98 4.24 -16.84
N ALA A 60 3.21 4.69 -17.03
CA ALA A 60 3.63 5.20 -18.33
C ALA A 60 3.78 4.09 -19.39
N ALA A 61 4.23 2.88 -19.01
CA ALA A 61 4.26 1.74 -19.92
C ALA A 61 2.84 1.28 -20.31
N ILE A 62 1.90 1.29 -19.37
CA ILE A 62 0.48 1.03 -19.62
C ILE A 62 -0.11 2.09 -20.57
N LEU A 63 0.22 3.37 -20.40
CA LEU A 63 -0.24 4.43 -21.30
C LEU A 63 0.37 4.32 -22.70
N LEU A 64 1.67 4.00 -22.81
CA LEU A 64 2.35 3.82 -24.10
C LEU A 64 1.74 2.65 -24.89
N THR A 65 1.49 1.52 -24.23
CA THR A 65 0.85 0.36 -24.86
C THR A 65 -0.60 0.68 -25.28
N LEU A 66 -1.33 1.44 -24.46
CA LEU A 66 -2.68 1.91 -24.80
C LEU A 66 -2.68 2.84 -26.02
N CYS A 67 -1.72 3.78 -26.11
CA CYS A 67 -1.52 4.61 -27.30
C CYS A 67 -1.19 3.77 -28.54
N GLY A 68 -0.37 2.74 -28.39
CA GLY A 68 -0.07 1.81 -29.49
C GLY A 68 -1.30 1.07 -30.01
N ILE A 69 -2.18 0.61 -29.10
CA ILE A 69 -3.46 -0.03 -29.47
C ILE A 69 -4.33 0.95 -30.26
N LEU A 70 -4.44 2.20 -29.78
CA LEU A 70 -5.19 3.26 -30.47
C LEU A 70 -4.63 3.54 -31.87
N SER A 71 -3.32 3.52 -32.07
CA SER A 71 -2.69 3.85 -33.35
C SER A 71 -2.70 2.70 -34.37
N THR A 72 -2.80 1.44 -33.94
CA THR A 72 -2.67 0.29 -34.85
C THR A 72 -4.01 -0.14 -35.45
N GLY A 73 -5.12 -0.03 -34.69
CA GLY A 73 -6.47 -0.33 -35.18
C GLY A 73 -6.63 -1.72 -35.82
N SER A 74 -5.88 -2.74 -35.37
CA SER A 74 -5.77 -4.03 -36.06
C SER A 74 -6.74 -5.11 -35.57
N GLY A 75 -7.81 -4.73 -34.84
CA GLY A 75 -8.82 -5.66 -34.33
C GLY A 75 -8.75 -5.89 -32.82
N TRP A 76 -9.44 -6.93 -32.36
CA TRP A 76 -9.51 -7.31 -30.94
C TRP A 76 -8.49 -8.43 -30.67
N ALA A 77 -7.70 -8.31 -29.59
CA ALA A 77 -6.73 -9.32 -29.12
C ALA A 77 -5.44 -9.47 -29.96
N THR A 78 -4.75 -8.35 -30.14
CA THR A 78 -3.42 -8.20 -30.73
C THR A 78 -2.29 -8.54 -29.75
N ALA A 79 -1.05 -8.62 -30.25
CA ALA A 79 0.13 -8.75 -29.40
C ALA A 79 0.29 -7.56 -28.42
N LEU A 80 -0.17 -6.36 -28.79
CA LEU A 80 -0.14 -5.19 -27.91
C LEU A 80 -1.10 -5.35 -26.73
N ASP A 81 -2.25 -6.00 -26.91
CA ASP A 81 -3.19 -6.29 -25.82
C ASP A 81 -2.56 -7.25 -24.80
N ALA A 82 -1.86 -8.29 -25.27
CA ALA A 82 -1.13 -9.20 -24.40
C ALA A 82 -0.04 -8.46 -23.59
N ILE A 83 0.73 -7.59 -24.26
CA ILE A 83 1.76 -6.77 -23.61
C ILE A 83 1.14 -5.83 -22.57
N TYR A 84 0.00 -5.20 -22.89
CA TYR A 84 -0.75 -4.34 -21.96
C TYR A 84 -1.10 -5.09 -20.67
N PHE A 85 -1.71 -6.28 -20.77
CA PHE A 85 -2.07 -7.08 -19.60
C PHE A 85 -0.86 -7.61 -18.83
N VAL A 86 0.26 -7.90 -19.51
CA VAL A 86 1.53 -8.23 -18.84
C VAL A 86 1.99 -7.06 -17.96
N PHE A 87 1.97 -5.83 -18.46
CA PHE A 87 2.33 -4.66 -17.66
C PHE A 87 1.39 -4.44 -16.47
N VAL A 88 0.09 -4.61 -16.66
CA VAL A 88 -0.90 -4.57 -15.55
C VAL A 88 -0.55 -5.63 -14.49
N GLY A 89 -0.23 -6.85 -14.91
CA GLY A 89 0.21 -7.94 -14.04
C GLY A 89 1.49 -7.62 -13.28
N VAL A 90 2.49 -7.03 -13.95
CA VAL A 90 3.75 -6.60 -13.33
C VAL A 90 3.50 -5.52 -12.27
N VAL A 91 2.63 -4.54 -12.53
CA VAL A 91 2.26 -3.51 -11.55
C VAL A 91 1.62 -4.14 -10.32
N ILE A 92 0.67 -5.06 -10.49
CA ILE A 92 0.03 -5.78 -9.38
C ILE A 92 1.07 -6.58 -8.60
N TRP A 93 1.96 -7.29 -9.29
CA TRP A 93 3.02 -8.09 -8.69
C TRP A 93 3.97 -7.24 -7.84
N CYS A 94 4.47 -6.13 -8.38
CA CYS A 94 5.34 -5.23 -7.64
C CYS A 94 4.64 -4.70 -6.39
N ARG A 95 3.37 -4.29 -6.50
CA ARG A 95 2.59 -3.83 -5.35
C ARG A 95 2.38 -4.93 -4.30
N TRP A 96 2.21 -6.17 -4.74
CA TRP A 96 2.11 -7.32 -3.84
C TRP A 96 3.43 -7.62 -3.12
N THR A 97 4.58 -7.52 -3.80
CA THR A 97 5.90 -7.71 -3.15
C THR A 97 6.20 -6.63 -2.10
N GLU A 98 5.78 -5.38 -2.35
CA GLU A 98 5.89 -4.28 -1.39
C GLU A 98 5.06 -4.56 -0.14
N GLN A 99 3.81 -5.01 -0.32
CA GLN A 99 2.92 -5.39 0.77
C GLN A 99 3.48 -6.55 1.60
N ARG A 100 4.11 -7.53 0.95
CA ARG A 100 4.71 -8.70 1.61
C ARG A 100 5.97 -8.38 2.39
N SER A 101 6.68 -7.33 2.01
CA SER A 101 7.91 -6.88 2.67
C SER A 101 7.64 -6.17 4.01
N GLY A 102 6.38 -5.91 4.36
CA GLY A 102 6.00 -5.19 5.58
C GLY A 102 6.37 -3.70 5.58
N ARG A 103 6.87 -3.20 4.44
CA ARG A 103 7.30 -1.81 4.24
C ARG A 103 6.27 -0.96 3.48
N GLY A 104 5.13 -1.55 3.11
CA GLY A 104 4.05 -0.86 2.44
C GLY A 104 3.52 0.26 3.32
N ALA A 105 3.75 1.51 2.91
CA ALA A 105 3.24 2.69 3.59
C ALA A 105 2.28 3.44 2.65
N THR A 106 1.22 4.00 3.22
CA THR A 106 0.34 4.95 2.53
C THR A 106 1.10 6.24 2.24
N VAL A 107 0.50 7.14 1.45
CA VAL A 107 1.08 8.47 1.18
C VAL A 107 1.30 9.27 2.49
N TYR A 108 0.50 8.98 3.52
CA TYR A 108 0.58 9.58 4.85
C TYR A 108 1.56 8.86 5.79
N GLY A 109 2.23 7.81 5.32
CA GLY A 109 3.20 7.05 6.12
C GLY A 109 2.58 5.96 7.00
N GLU A 110 1.28 5.72 6.90
CA GLU A 110 0.60 4.69 7.68
C GLU A 110 0.88 3.29 7.08
N PRO A 111 1.02 2.23 7.90
CA PRO A 111 1.18 0.88 7.38
C PRO A 111 -0.03 0.49 6.53
N THR A 112 0.21 -0.02 5.33
CA THR A 112 -0.85 -0.40 4.39
C THR A 112 -1.41 -1.77 4.79
N THR A 113 -2.72 -1.95 4.78
CA THR A 113 -3.35 -3.25 5.10
C THR A 113 -3.55 -4.12 3.86
N TRP A 114 -3.78 -5.42 4.06
CA TRP A 114 -4.13 -6.34 2.96
C TRP A 114 -5.47 -6.00 2.31
N ASP A 115 -6.39 -5.37 3.05
CA ASP A 115 -7.67 -4.92 2.50
C ASP A 115 -7.50 -3.72 1.57
N ASP A 116 -6.56 -2.81 1.87
CA ASP A 116 -6.18 -1.71 0.97
C ASP A 116 -5.61 -2.25 -0.34
N PHE A 117 -4.75 -3.28 -0.27
CA PHE A 117 -4.21 -3.94 -1.46
C PHE A 117 -5.33 -4.55 -2.32
N ARG A 118 -6.27 -5.29 -1.72
CA ARG A 118 -7.40 -5.89 -2.46
C ARG A 118 -8.27 -4.82 -3.12
N ARG A 119 -8.54 -3.72 -2.43
CA ARG A 119 -9.30 -2.59 -2.97
C ARG A 119 -8.56 -1.93 -4.12
N TYR A 120 -7.25 -1.73 -3.97
CA TYR A 120 -6.38 -1.20 -5.03
C TYR A 120 -6.42 -2.08 -6.28
N VAL A 121 -6.21 -3.39 -6.14
CA VAL A 121 -6.20 -4.33 -7.28
C VAL A 121 -7.56 -4.35 -7.98
N LYS A 122 -8.67 -4.37 -7.23
CA LYS A 122 -10.02 -4.32 -7.81
C LYS A 122 -10.24 -3.04 -8.64
N THR A 123 -9.92 -1.88 -8.07
CA THR A 123 -10.06 -0.60 -8.78
C THR A 123 -9.14 -0.55 -10.00
N LEU A 124 -7.89 -0.99 -9.86
CA LEU A 124 -6.91 -1.01 -10.95
C LEU A 124 -7.38 -1.89 -12.11
N LEU A 125 -7.84 -3.11 -11.83
CA LEU A 125 -8.34 -4.03 -12.86
C LEU A 125 -9.57 -3.46 -13.57
N LEU A 126 -10.50 -2.85 -12.82
CA LEU A 126 -11.70 -2.25 -13.40
C LEU A 126 -11.34 -1.09 -14.34
N VAL A 127 -10.45 -0.20 -13.90
CA VAL A 127 -9.97 0.93 -14.72
C VAL A 127 -9.17 0.45 -15.92
N ALA A 128 -8.26 -0.51 -15.73
CA ALA A 128 -7.42 -1.05 -16.80
C ALA A 128 -8.27 -1.75 -17.87
N PHE A 129 -9.22 -2.59 -17.45
CA PHE A 129 -10.13 -3.24 -18.38
C PHE A 129 -11.02 -2.24 -19.12
N GLY A 130 -11.57 -1.25 -18.41
CA GLY A 130 -12.37 -0.18 -19.03
C GLY A 130 -11.57 0.63 -20.06
N ALA A 131 -10.33 1.00 -19.73
CA ALA A 131 -9.43 1.69 -20.65
C ALA A 131 -9.08 0.82 -21.88
N TRP A 132 -8.82 -0.46 -21.68
CA TRP A 132 -8.55 -1.41 -22.76
C TRP A 132 -9.73 -1.57 -23.73
N VAL A 133 -10.95 -1.74 -23.19
CA VAL A 133 -12.18 -1.80 -24.00
C VAL A 133 -12.38 -0.50 -24.77
N LEU A 134 -12.22 0.65 -24.10
CA LEU A 134 -12.38 1.95 -24.73
C LEU A 134 -11.36 2.17 -25.86
N ALA A 135 -10.09 1.81 -25.64
CA ALA A 135 -9.05 1.90 -26.65
C ALA A 135 -9.33 1.01 -27.87
N ASN A 136 -9.78 -0.24 -27.65
CA ASN A 136 -10.17 -1.13 -28.75
C ASN A 136 -11.40 -0.61 -29.51
N LEU A 137 -12.39 -0.05 -28.81
CA LEU A 137 -13.56 0.56 -29.44
C LEU A 137 -13.19 1.78 -30.29
N LEU A 138 -12.40 2.72 -29.76
CA LEU A 138 -11.98 3.89 -30.52
C LEU A 138 -11.04 3.51 -31.68
N GLY A 139 -10.09 2.61 -31.43
CA GLY A 139 -9.13 2.15 -32.43
C GLY A 139 -9.79 1.44 -33.60
N ASN A 140 -10.78 0.58 -33.33
CA ASN A 140 -11.45 -0.20 -34.38
C ASN A 140 -12.66 0.50 -35.00
N HIS A 141 -13.46 1.27 -34.26
CA HIS A 141 -14.66 1.90 -34.83
C HIS A 141 -14.43 3.34 -35.29
N VAL A 142 -13.81 4.19 -34.47
CA VAL A 142 -13.75 5.63 -34.78
C VAL A 142 -12.70 5.92 -35.86
N LEU A 143 -11.55 5.23 -35.82
CA LEU A 143 -10.48 5.46 -36.78
C LEU A 143 -10.68 4.72 -38.11
N GLN A 144 -11.32 3.55 -38.11
CA GLN A 144 -11.62 2.84 -39.37
C GLN A 144 -12.83 3.42 -40.09
N ASP A 145 -13.93 3.74 -39.37
CA ASP A 145 -15.16 4.25 -40.01
C ASP A 145 -15.06 5.76 -40.35
N GLY A 146 -14.24 6.52 -39.62
CA GLY A 146 -14.15 7.99 -39.75
C GLY A 146 -13.14 8.50 -40.78
N LEU A 147 -12.15 7.70 -41.19
CA LEU A 147 -11.06 8.14 -42.07
C LEU A 147 -11.00 7.47 -43.45
N GLY A 148 -11.77 6.39 -43.69
CA GLY A 148 -12.00 5.85 -45.04
C GLY A 148 -10.76 5.80 -45.94
N LEU A 149 -9.62 5.34 -45.40
CA LEU A 149 -8.38 5.08 -46.14
C LEU A 149 -8.22 3.58 -46.36
#